data_AF-A0A8H6I626-F1
#
_entry.id   AF-A0A8H6I626-F1
#
_cell.length_a   1.000
_cell.length_b   1.000
_cell.length_c   1.000
_cell.angle_alpha   90.00
_cell.angle_beta   90.00
_cell.angle_gamma   90.00
#
_symmetry.space_group_name_H-M   'P 1'
#
loop_
_entity.id
_entity.type
_entity.pdbx_description
1 polymer ?
#
loop_
_entity_poly.entity_id
_entity_poly.type
_entity_poly.pdbx_seq_one_letter_code
_entity_poly.pdbx_strand_id
1 'polypeptide(L)'
;MPVPSRPIPNAVSFSAPTTSTTALSLTYILHNTTPSELHTRLLNAVSHKQGGASAVLALSGAAITDLLHTLSELGFNTAHARAAVSDATRRHCVRCHSAYLEKDNGVEACRVAHEEIEVQDPEKFGRMVKWVACCGVKLAEGAKMDNEWCFVGRHTTTQANVVYNASNVTECNEAKGCPGAMGGLEWGDYFEEWQEGDEPPVPIGRVLPVCYEDDDAGDWVPTQPDIQVGYAPYMAVLDEDMGSQEDQYSDFLDFEGAD
;
A
#
# COMPACT_ATOMS: atom_id res chain seq x y z
N MET A 1 47.11 53.62 16.86
CA MET A 1 47.72 52.53 16.04
C MET A 1 46.64 52.00 15.10
N PRO A 2 46.91 51.81 13.80
CA PRO A 2 45.91 51.32 12.85
C PRO A 2 45.60 49.84 13.10
N VAL A 3 44.32 49.48 13.05
CA VAL A 3 43.84 48.10 13.19
C VAL A 3 44.08 47.36 11.88
N PRO A 4 44.75 46.18 11.87
CA PRO A 4 44.98 45.42 10.64
C PRO A 4 43.66 44.86 10.11
N SER A 5 43.29 45.27 8.90
CA SER A 5 42.13 44.76 8.16
C SER A 5 42.34 43.29 7.82
N ARG A 6 41.50 42.40 8.36
CA ARG A 6 41.46 40.99 7.96
C ARG A 6 40.99 40.88 6.50
N PRO A 7 41.66 40.08 5.66
CA PRO A 7 41.17 39.78 4.33
C PRO A 7 39.82 39.09 4.44
N ILE A 8 38.80 39.68 3.81
CA ILE A 8 37.47 39.08 3.71
C ILE A 8 37.61 37.89 2.75
N PRO A 9 37.34 36.65 3.21
CA PRO A 9 37.37 35.49 2.33
C PRO A 9 36.38 35.72 1.19
N ASN A 10 36.84 35.46 -0.04
CA ASN A 10 36.10 35.61 -1.30
C ASN A 10 34.63 35.26 -1.10
N ALA A 11 33.76 36.24 -1.33
CA ALA A 11 32.32 36.03 -1.31
C ALA A 11 31.98 34.91 -2.30
N VAL A 12 31.62 33.75 -1.77
CA VAL A 12 31.14 32.63 -2.57
C VAL A 12 29.81 33.08 -3.15
N SER A 13 29.81 33.45 -4.43
CA SER A 13 28.60 33.84 -5.14
C SER A 13 27.74 32.59 -5.32
N PHE A 14 26.77 32.41 -4.44
CA PHE A 14 25.70 31.44 -4.63
C PHE A 14 24.77 32.01 -5.71
N SER A 15 25.09 31.79 -6.97
CA SER A 15 24.12 31.98 -8.04
C SER A 15 22.89 31.13 -7.68
N ALA A 16 21.72 31.76 -7.61
CA ALA A 16 20.50 31.05 -7.27
C ALA A 16 20.36 29.84 -8.22
N PRO A 17 20.27 28.60 -7.72
CA PRO A 17 20.29 27.39 -8.56
C PRO A 17 19.18 27.38 -9.63
N THR A 18 18.15 28.19 -9.46
CA THR A 18 17.06 28.42 -10.41
C THR A 18 17.47 29.10 -11.72
N THR A 19 18.64 29.74 -11.80
CA THR A 19 19.08 30.45 -13.01
C THR A 19 20.03 29.65 -13.90
N SER A 20 20.37 28.42 -13.52
CA SER A 20 21.19 27.55 -14.35
C SER A 20 20.43 27.12 -15.60
N THR A 21 21.06 27.18 -16.77
CA THR A 21 20.49 26.68 -18.04
C THR A 21 19.99 25.24 -17.92
N THR A 22 20.67 24.40 -17.14
CA THR A 22 20.25 23.01 -16.87
C THR A 22 18.97 22.96 -16.05
N ALA A 23 18.84 23.79 -15.01
CA ALA A 23 17.63 23.84 -14.18
C ALA A 23 16.42 24.35 -14.97
N LEU A 24 16.62 25.36 -15.82
CA LEU A 24 15.60 25.87 -16.73
C LEU A 24 15.17 24.82 -17.76
N SER A 25 16.12 24.04 -18.28
CA SER A 25 15.83 22.96 -19.23
C SER A 25 15.03 21.83 -18.58
N LEU A 26 15.40 21.42 -17.36
CA LEU A 26 14.64 20.44 -16.58
C LEU A 26 13.22 20.93 -16.27
N THR A 27 13.09 22.18 -15.83
CA THR A 27 11.78 22.81 -15.55
C THR A 27 10.90 22.82 -16.80
N TYR A 28 11.46 23.21 -17.95
CA TYR A 28 10.75 23.18 -19.21
C TYR A 28 10.26 21.76 -19.56
N ILE A 29 11.11 20.74 -19.42
CA ILE A 29 10.72 19.34 -19.67
C ILE A 29 9.58 18.93 -18.74
N LEU A 30 9.69 19.21 -17.44
CA LEU A 30 8.67 18.85 -16.46
C LEU A 30 7.34 19.57 -16.71
N HIS A 31 7.36 20.84 -17.12
CA HIS A 31 6.14 21.60 -17.43
C HIS A 31 5.45 21.13 -18.72
N ASN A 32 6.22 20.57 -19.67
CA ASN A 32 5.71 20.15 -20.98
C ASN A 32 5.53 18.63 -21.10
N THR A 33 5.66 17.89 -19.99
CA THR A 33 5.48 16.42 -19.96
C THR A 33 4.37 16.08 -18.97
N THR A 34 3.37 15.31 -19.41
CA THR A 34 2.33 14.86 -18.48
C THR A 34 2.89 13.84 -17.47
N PRO A 35 2.34 13.75 -16.23
CA PRO A 35 2.83 12.78 -15.25
C PRO A 35 2.80 11.33 -15.74
N SER A 36 1.75 10.94 -16.48
CA SER A 36 1.64 9.60 -17.06
C SER A 36 2.70 9.33 -18.12
N GLU A 37 2.97 10.30 -18.99
CA GLU A 37 4.03 10.19 -20.00
C GLU A 37 5.41 10.09 -19.37
N LEU A 38 5.72 10.93 -18.37
CA LEU A 38 6.99 10.86 -17.64
C LEU A 38 7.17 9.48 -16.99
N HIS A 39 6.13 8.98 -16.32
CA HIS A 39 6.13 7.67 -15.68
C HIS A 39 6.36 6.54 -16.71
N THR A 40 5.65 6.55 -17.84
CA THR A 40 5.84 5.55 -18.91
C THR A 40 7.25 5.61 -19.51
N ARG A 41 7.80 6.80 -19.74
CA ARG A 41 9.17 6.97 -20.26
C ARG A 41 10.21 6.44 -19.27
N LEU A 42 10.08 6.75 -17.99
CA LEU A 42 10.96 6.23 -16.94
C LEU A 42 10.88 4.71 -16.83
N LEU A 43 9.66 4.15 -16.80
CA LEU A 43 9.48 2.69 -16.77
C LEU A 43 10.10 2.00 -17.97
N ASN A 44 9.94 2.55 -19.17
CA ASN A 44 10.54 2.00 -20.39
C ASN A 44 12.07 2.09 -20.37
N ALA A 45 12.64 3.16 -19.82
CA ALA A 45 14.09 3.34 -19.73
C ALA A 45 14.75 2.39 -18.72
N VAL A 46 14.02 1.99 -17.67
CA VAL A 46 14.47 1.04 -16.64
C VAL A 46 14.16 -0.42 -17.04
N SER A 47 13.01 -0.65 -17.68
CA SER A 47 12.59 -1.98 -18.10
C SER A 47 13.35 -2.40 -19.35
N HIS A 48 14.41 -3.16 -19.18
CA HIS A 48 15.22 -3.72 -20.27
C HIS A 48 14.44 -4.81 -21.04
N LYS A 49 13.30 -4.48 -21.68
CA LYS A 49 12.57 -5.43 -22.53
C LYS A 49 13.40 -5.70 -23.78
N GLN A 50 14.20 -6.77 -23.74
CA GLN A 50 15.18 -7.20 -24.75
C GLN A 50 14.60 -7.59 -26.13
N GLY A 51 13.37 -7.22 -26.49
CA GLY A 51 12.66 -7.81 -27.64
C GLY A 51 12.24 -6.88 -28.78
N GLY A 52 12.40 -5.56 -28.66
CA GLY A 52 11.91 -4.60 -29.67
C GLY A 52 13.04 -3.88 -30.39
N ALA A 53 12.91 -3.69 -31.71
CA ALA A 53 13.87 -2.95 -32.56
C ALA A 53 14.02 -1.44 -32.22
N SER A 54 13.44 -0.99 -31.11
CA SER A 54 13.62 0.35 -30.55
C SER A 54 14.37 0.23 -29.22
N ALA A 55 15.63 -0.19 -29.28
CA ALA A 55 16.57 -0.22 -28.16
C ALA A 55 17.07 1.21 -27.83
N VAL A 56 16.15 2.15 -27.71
CA VAL A 56 16.48 3.55 -27.48
C VAL A 56 16.60 3.74 -25.96
N LEU A 57 17.85 3.69 -25.48
CA LEU A 57 18.30 4.17 -24.17
C LEU A 57 17.85 3.35 -22.96
N ALA A 58 18.31 2.10 -22.86
CA ALA A 58 18.38 1.45 -21.55
C ALA A 58 19.31 2.27 -20.64
N LEU A 59 18.84 2.66 -19.46
CA LEU A 59 19.69 3.34 -18.49
C LEU A 59 20.80 2.40 -18.02
N SER A 60 22.02 2.92 -17.93
CA SER A 60 23.11 2.18 -17.30
C SER A 60 22.82 1.99 -15.81
N GLY A 61 23.38 0.94 -15.20
CA GLY A 61 23.24 0.74 -13.75
C GLY A 61 23.72 1.94 -12.92
N ALA A 62 24.73 2.67 -13.40
CA ALA A 62 25.20 3.92 -12.80
C ALA A 62 24.12 5.01 -12.88
N ALA A 63 23.52 5.22 -14.06
CA ALA A 63 22.46 6.22 -14.24
C ALA A 63 21.21 5.92 -13.39
N ILE A 64 20.87 4.64 -13.19
CA ILE A 64 19.78 4.24 -12.28
C ILE A 64 20.13 4.57 -10.83
N THR A 65 21.37 4.34 -10.43
CA THR A 65 21.85 4.64 -9.07
C THR A 65 21.81 6.15 -8.80
N ASP A 66 22.29 6.96 -9.76
CA ASP A 66 22.27 8.42 -9.67
C ASP A 66 20.84 8.96 -9.63
N LEU A 67 19.93 8.37 -10.41
CA LEU A 67 18.51 8.72 -10.38
C LEU A 67 17.88 8.44 -9.00
N LEU A 68 18.14 7.25 -8.43
CA LEU A 68 17.65 6.90 -7.09
C LEU A 68 18.24 7.82 -6.00
N HIS A 69 19.50 8.21 -6.12
CA HIS A 69 20.12 9.18 -5.23
C HIS A 69 19.41 10.53 -5.31
N THR A 70 19.21 11.04 -6.53
CA THR A 70 18.52 12.31 -6.78
C THR A 70 17.10 12.31 -6.22
N LEU A 71 16.35 11.22 -6.41
CA LEU A 71 15.02 11.07 -5.82
C LEU A 71 15.07 11.09 -4.28
N SER A 72 16.08 10.47 -3.68
CA SER A 72 16.26 10.53 -2.22
C SER A 72 16.54 11.95 -1.73
N GLU A 73 17.33 12.74 -2.46
CA GLU A 73 17.60 14.15 -2.14
C GLU A 73 16.36 15.04 -2.29
N LEU A 74 15.45 14.67 -3.20
CA LEU A 74 14.14 15.31 -3.37
C LEU A 74 13.12 14.87 -2.30
N GLY A 75 13.51 14.06 -1.32
CA GLY A 75 12.66 13.64 -0.21
C GLY A 75 11.80 12.39 -0.49
N PHE A 76 12.00 11.71 -1.62
CA PHE A 76 11.33 10.43 -1.86
C PHE A 76 11.93 9.35 -0.95
N ASN A 77 11.07 8.55 -0.31
CA ASN A 77 11.52 7.44 0.54
C ASN A 77 12.00 6.25 -0.30
N THR A 78 13.26 6.30 -0.73
CA THR A 78 13.90 5.22 -1.48
C THR A 78 14.31 4.05 -0.58
N ALA A 79 14.40 4.25 0.73
CA ALA A 79 14.75 3.19 1.69
C ALA A 79 13.68 2.10 1.72
N HIS A 80 12.40 2.46 1.73
CA HIS A 80 11.30 1.49 1.68
C HIS A 80 11.28 0.71 0.36
N ALA A 81 11.53 1.37 -0.77
CA ALA A 81 11.60 0.71 -2.07
C ALA A 81 12.76 -0.30 -2.14
N ARG A 82 13.94 0.06 -1.60
CA ARG A 82 15.09 -0.87 -1.53
C ARG A 82 14.79 -2.06 -0.63
N ALA A 83 14.20 -1.83 0.55
CA ALA A 83 13.79 -2.89 1.45
C ALA A 83 12.81 -3.85 0.76
N ALA A 84 11.77 -3.32 0.10
CA ALA A 84 10.78 -4.12 -0.64
C ALA A 84 11.41 -4.97 -1.75
N VAL A 85 12.40 -4.44 -2.50
CA VAL A 85 13.08 -5.18 -3.57
C VAL A 85 13.99 -6.29 -3.03
N SER A 86 14.65 -6.05 -1.89
CA SER A 86 15.50 -7.04 -1.22
C SER A 86 14.73 -8.07 -0.41
N ASP A 87 13.46 -7.80 -0.11
CA ASP A 87 12.58 -8.67 0.64
C ASP A 87 12.04 -9.80 -0.24
N ALA A 88 12.48 -11.02 0.07
CA ALA A 88 12.04 -12.24 -0.61
C ALA A 88 10.89 -12.94 0.12
N THR A 89 10.45 -12.42 1.27
CA THR A 89 9.41 -13.05 2.08
C THR A 89 8.06 -12.98 1.35
N ARG A 90 7.47 -14.16 1.13
CA ARG A 90 6.10 -14.27 0.66
C ARG A 90 5.12 -13.92 1.77
N ARG A 91 4.17 -13.07 1.45
CA ARG A 91 3.15 -12.56 2.37
C ARG A 91 1.78 -13.00 1.93
N HIS A 92 0.91 -13.24 2.89
CA HIS A 92 -0.50 -13.47 2.65
C HIS A 92 -1.28 -12.15 2.70
N CYS A 93 -1.98 -11.81 1.62
CA CYS A 93 -2.84 -10.63 1.63
C CYS A 93 -4.14 -10.94 2.40
N VAL A 94 -4.39 -10.23 3.51
CA VAL A 94 -5.60 -10.44 4.32
C VAL A 94 -6.89 -9.91 3.68
N ARG A 95 -6.79 -9.28 2.49
CA ARG A 95 -7.93 -8.74 1.73
C ARG A 95 -8.34 -9.64 0.56
N CYS A 96 -7.39 -10.03 -0.29
CA CYS A 96 -7.66 -10.86 -1.47
C CYS A 96 -7.21 -12.32 -1.31
N HIS A 97 -6.62 -12.66 -0.16
CA HIS A 97 -6.14 -13.99 0.19
C HIS A 97 -5.12 -14.60 -0.78
N SER A 98 -4.49 -13.76 -1.59
CA SER A 98 -3.42 -14.17 -2.50
C SER A 98 -2.06 -13.98 -1.84
N ALA A 99 -1.14 -14.91 -2.10
CA ALA A 99 0.27 -14.72 -1.77
C ALA A 99 0.87 -13.61 -2.65
N TYR A 100 1.75 -12.78 -2.07
CA TYR A 100 2.42 -11.70 -2.78
C TYR A 100 3.83 -11.44 -2.24
N LEU A 101 4.67 -10.82 -3.07
CA LEU A 101 5.98 -10.28 -2.69
C LEU A 101 5.89 -8.76 -2.65
N GLU A 102 6.59 -8.11 -1.71
CA GLU A 102 6.48 -6.66 -1.55
C GLU A 102 7.00 -5.88 -2.76
N LYS A 103 8.05 -6.39 -3.42
CA LYS A 103 8.57 -5.82 -4.67
C LYS A 103 7.53 -5.73 -5.80
N ASP A 104 6.51 -6.60 -5.75
CA ASP A 104 5.44 -6.69 -6.74
C ASP A 104 4.14 -6.02 -6.22
N ASN A 105 4.13 -5.49 -5.00
CA ASN A 105 2.97 -4.90 -4.33
C ASN A 105 2.67 -3.46 -4.79
N GLY A 106 2.41 -3.29 -6.08
CA GLY A 106 2.02 -2.00 -6.68
C GLY A 106 0.65 -1.48 -6.21
N VAL A 107 0.33 -0.23 -6.56
CA VAL A 107 -0.92 0.45 -6.17
C VAL A 107 -2.20 -0.21 -6.70
N GLU A 108 -2.09 -1.12 -7.67
CA GLU A 108 -3.22 -1.89 -8.23
C GLU A 108 -3.00 -3.41 -8.17
N ALA A 109 -2.07 -3.89 -7.35
CA ALA A 109 -1.69 -5.30 -7.28
C ALA A 109 -2.81 -6.16 -6.65
N CYS A 110 -3.41 -5.67 -5.57
CA CYS A 110 -4.54 -6.32 -4.92
C CYS A 110 -5.84 -5.94 -5.63
N ARG A 111 -6.44 -6.92 -6.31
CA ARG A 111 -7.72 -6.76 -7.00
C ARG A 111 -8.73 -7.74 -6.42
N VAL A 112 -9.90 -7.25 -6.01
CA VAL A 112 -11.01 -8.08 -5.51
C VAL A 112 -12.17 -7.93 -6.47
N ALA A 113 -12.61 -9.04 -7.06
CA ALA A 113 -13.73 -9.05 -7.98
C ALA A 113 -15.05 -8.78 -7.24
N HIS A 114 -16.05 -8.31 -7.98
CA HIS A 114 -17.42 -8.30 -7.47
C HIS A 114 -17.92 -9.72 -7.29
N GLU A 115 -18.63 -9.97 -6.18
CA GLU A 115 -19.43 -11.19 -6.03
C GLU A 115 -20.85 -10.90 -6.51
N GLU A 116 -21.26 -11.57 -7.59
CA GLU A 116 -22.62 -11.54 -8.10
C GLU A 116 -23.42 -12.69 -7.48
N ILE A 117 -24.45 -12.36 -6.71
CA ILE A 117 -25.42 -13.34 -6.19
C ILE A 117 -26.78 -13.12 -6.84
N GLU A 118 -27.50 -14.21 -7.11
CA GLU A 118 -28.88 -14.12 -7.60
C GLU A 118 -29.85 -14.04 -6.42
N VAL A 119 -30.63 -12.96 -6.36
CA VAL A 119 -31.64 -12.74 -5.32
C VAL A 119 -33.01 -12.52 -5.93
N GLN A 120 -34.07 -12.88 -5.21
CA GLN A 120 -35.43 -12.59 -5.64
C GLN A 120 -35.68 -11.08 -5.59
N ASP A 121 -36.21 -10.51 -6.67
CA ASP A 121 -36.55 -9.09 -6.75
C ASP A 121 -37.73 -8.79 -5.81
N PRO A 122 -37.55 -7.99 -4.75
CA PRO A 122 -38.63 -7.69 -3.81
C PRO A 122 -39.77 -6.90 -4.46
N GLU A 123 -39.51 -6.22 -5.58
CA GLU A 123 -40.53 -5.43 -6.30
C GLU A 123 -41.29 -6.28 -7.32
N LYS A 124 -40.73 -7.41 -7.75
CA LYS A 124 -41.27 -8.26 -8.82
C LYS A 124 -41.23 -9.71 -8.40
N PHE A 125 -42.31 -10.15 -7.75
CA PHE A 125 -42.47 -11.51 -7.26
C PHE A 125 -42.16 -12.55 -8.36
N GLY A 126 -41.22 -13.44 -8.08
CA GLY A 126 -40.80 -14.50 -9.02
C GLY A 126 -39.71 -14.12 -10.02
N ARG A 127 -39.24 -12.86 -10.06
CA ARG A 127 -38.07 -12.48 -10.87
C ARG A 127 -36.79 -12.61 -10.05
N MET A 128 -35.76 -13.24 -10.61
CA MET A 128 -34.40 -13.22 -10.06
C MET A 128 -33.64 -12.03 -10.65
N VAL A 129 -32.92 -11.31 -9.80
CA VAL A 129 -32.01 -10.23 -10.20
C VAL A 129 -30.62 -10.53 -9.68
N LYS A 130 -29.60 -10.10 -10.43
CA LYS A 130 -28.23 -10.14 -9.96
C LYS A 130 -28.00 -8.99 -8.99
N TRP A 131 -27.49 -9.31 -7.81
CA TRP A 131 -27.14 -8.37 -6.76
C TRP A 131 -25.64 -8.45 -6.50
N VAL A 132 -24.98 -7.30 -6.59
CA VAL A 132 -23.57 -7.17 -6.26
C VAL A 132 -23.46 -6.71 -4.82
N ALA A 133 -23.36 -7.67 -3.92
CA ALA A 133 -23.50 -7.44 -2.48
C ALA A 133 -22.47 -6.44 -1.93
N CYS A 134 -21.22 -6.55 -2.38
CA CYS A 134 -20.13 -5.67 -1.98
C CYS A 134 -20.32 -4.18 -2.33
N CYS A 135 -21.14 -3.87 -3.34
CA CYS A 135 -21.42 -2.49 -3.76
C CYS A 135 -22.86 -2.06 -3.49
N GLY A 136 -23.73 -2.98 -3.04
CA GLY A 136 -25.15 -2.69 -2.84
C GLY A 136 -25.89 -2.33 -4.12
N VAL A 137 -25.50 -2.91 -5.27
CA VAL A 137 -26.08 -2.58 -6.58
C VAL A 137 -26.89 -3.75 -7.13
N LYS A 138 -28.12 -3.47 -7.58
CA LYS A 138 -28.94 -4.40 -8.39
C LYS A 138 -28.59 -4.20 -9.85
N LEU A 139 -28.23 -5.28 -10.53
CA LEU A 139 -28.04 -5.27 -11.98
C LEU A 139 -29.34 -5.65 -12.68
N ALA A 140 -29.66 -4.92 -13.74
CA ALA A 140 -30.73 -5.31 -14.64
C ALA A 140 -30.40 -6.67 -15.30
N GLU A 141 -31.41 -7.38 -15.75
CA GLU A 141 -31.24 -8.65 -16.45
C GLU A 141 -30.38 -8.46 -17.71
N GLY A 142 -29.28 -9.20 -17.80
CA GLY A 142 -28.29 -9.08 -18.88
C GLY A 142 -27.30 -7.92 -18.74
N ALA A 143 -27.46 -7.04 -17.75
CA ALA A 143 -26.47 -6.01 -17.45
C ALA A 143 -25.23 -6.61 -16.78
N LYS A 144 -24.10 -5.95 -17.01
CA LYS A 144 -22.82 -6.20 -16.33
C LYS A 144 -22.40 -4.92 -15.62
N MET A 145 -21.58 -5.03 -14.59
CA MET A 145 -20.90 -3.85 -14.05
C MET A 145 -19.88 -3.32 -15.06
N ASP A 146 -19.76 -2.00 -15.13
CA ASP A 146 -18.73 -1.33 -15.94
C ASP A 146 -17.32 -1.58 -15.39
N ASN A 147 -17.20 -1.83 -14.08
CA ASN A 147 -15.97 -2.26 -13.43
C ASN A 147 -16.02 -3.74 -13.06
N GLU A 148 -14.97 -4.49 -13.41
CA GLU A 148 -14.83 -5.90 -13.02
C GLU A 148 -14.42 -6.05 -11.53
N TRP A 149 -13.96 -4.95 -10.91
CA TRP A 149 -13.29 -4.96 -9.61
C TRP A 149 -14.07 -4.13 -8.58
N CYS A 150 -14.37 -4.75 -7.44
CA CYS A 150 -14.88 -4.07 -6.25
C CYS A 150 -13.80 -3.26 -5.54
N PHE A 151 -12.57 -3.76 -5.55
CA PHE A 151 -11.43 -3.11 -4.92
C PHE A 151 -10.19 -3.22 -5.80
N VAL A 152 -9.44 -2.12 -5.88
CA VAL A 152 -8.12 -2.05 -6.52
C VAL A 152 -7.19 -1.27 -5.58
N GLY A 153 -6.07 -1.88 -5.19
CA GLY A 153 -5.15 -1.28 -4.23
C GLY A 153 -3.85 -2.07 -4.04
N ARG A 154 -3.09 -1.73 -2.99
CA ARG A 154 -1.97 -2.56 -2.52
C ARG A 154 -2.48 -3.74 -1.69
N HIS A 155 -1.78 -4.87 -1.76
CA HIS A 155 -1.91 -5.95 -0.79
C HIS A 155 -1.52 -5.47 0.61
N THR A 156 -2.10 -6.09 1.62
CA THR A 156 -1.83 -5.77 3.01
C THR A 156 -1.88 -7.02 3.87
N THR A 157 -1.01 -7.10 4.88
CA THR A 157 -1.05 -8.09 5.96
C THR A 157 -1.81 -7.57 7.19
N THR A 158 -2.19 -6.29 7.20
CA THR A 158 -2.81 -5.63 8.35
C THR A 158 -4.33 -5.67 8.24
N GLN A 159 -4.99 -6.46 9.08
CA GLN A 159 -6.46 -6.59 9.10
C GLN A 159 -7.17 -5.26 9.37
N ALA A 160 -6.58 -4.38 10.21
CA ALA A 160 -7.15 -3.07 10.49
C ALA A 160 -7.28 -2.15 9.25
N ASN A 161 -6.55 -2.47 8.17
CA ASN A 161 -6.62 -1.73 6.90
C ASN A 161 -7.63 -2.35 5.91
N VAL A 162 -8.42 -3.33 6.34
CA VAL A 162 -9.38 -4.04 5.50
C VAL A 162 -10.79 -3.81 6.02
N VAL A 163 -11.66 -3.30 5.14
CA VAL A 163 -13.10 -3.23 5.39
C VAL A 163 -13.69 -4.57 4.95
N TYR A 164 -13.84 -5.48 5.90
CA TYR A 164 -14.44 -6.79 5.66
C TYR A 164 -15.92 -6.65 5.34
N ASN A 165 -16.42 -7.50 4.44
CA ASN A 165 -17.83 -7.63 4.16
C ASN A 165 -18.16 -9.11 3.91
N ALA A 166 -19.40 -9.50 4.18
CA ALA A 166 -19.82 -10.90 4.11
C ALA A 166 -19.82 -11.50 2.68
N SER A 167 -19.49 -10.72 1.65
CA SER A 167 -19.52 -11.15 0.25
C SER A 167 -18.13 -11.49 -0.29
N ASN A 168 -17.31 -10.47 -0.58
CA ASN A 168 -16.08 -10.65 -1.34
C ASN A 168 -14.79 -10.37 -0.55
N VAL A 169 -14.88 -9.86 0.68
CA VAL A 169 -13.71 -9.62 1.54
C VAL A 169 -13.98 -10.26 2.89
N THR A 170 -13.67 -11.54 2.99
CA THR A 170 -13.88 -12.38 4.19
C THR A 170 -12.66 -12.38 5.10
N GLU A 171 -12.83 -12.79 6.35
CA GLU A 171 -11.68 -13.00 7.23
C GLU A 171 -10.83 -14.22 6.79
N CYS A 172 -9.56 -14.27 7.19
CA CYS A 172 -8.64 -15.35 6.79
C CYS A 172 -9.06 -16.75 7.24
N ASN A 173 -9.79 -16.86 8.36
CA ASN A 173 -10.37 -18.11 8.87
C ASN A 173 -11.56 -18.61 8.04
N GLU A 174 -12.23 -17.73 7.31
CA GLU A 174 -13.41 -18.02 6.49
C GLU A 174 -13.06 -18.18 5.01
N ALA A 175 -11.98 -17.56 4.56
CA ALA A 175 -11.53 -17.61 3.18
C ALA A 175 -11.01 -19.02 2.80
N LYS A 176 -11.67 -19.65 1.84
CA LYS A 176 -11.26 -20.93 1.28
C LYS A 176 -9.84 -20.87 0.74
N GLY A 177 -8.99 -21.81 1.14
CA GLY A 177 -7.59 -21.88 0.70
C GLY A 177 -6.62 -21.02 1.51
N CYS A 178 -7.08 -20.34 2.57
CA CYS A 178 -6.17 -19.72 3.51
C CYS A 178 -5.54 -20.75 4.45
N PRO A 179 -4.25 -20.64 4.73
CA PRO A 179 -3.60 -21.42 5.77
C PRO A 179 -4.16 -21.00 7.14
N GLY A 180 -4.88 -21.92 7.79
CA GLY A 180 -5.60 -21.65 9.04
C GLY A 180 -7.10 -21.40 8.87
N ALA A 181 -7.62 -21.31 7.64
CA ALA A 181 -9.03 -21.62 7.42
C ALA A 181 -9.18 -23.10 7.76
N MET A 182 -9.63 -23.39 8.99
CA MET A 182 -10.02 -24.73 9.40
C MET A 182 -11.24 -25.09 8.58
N GLY A 183 -10.99 -25.48 7.33
CA GLY A 183 -11.99 -26.00 6.42
C GLY A 183 -12.55 -27.22 7.09
N GLY A 184 -13.72 -27.07 7.70
CA GLY A 184 -14.61 -28.13 8.12
C GLY A 184 -13.93 -29.46 8.45
N LEU A 185 -12.97 -29.47 9.37
CA LEU A 185 -12.95 -30.60 10.30
C LEU A 185 -14.25 -30.41 11.05
N GLU A 186 -15.29 -31.12 10.60
CA GLU A 186 -16.52 -31.27 11.35
C GLU A 186 -16.09 -31.49 12.80
N TRP A 187 -16.60 -30.67 13.71
CA TRP A 187 -16.46 -30.88 15.16
C TRP A 187 -17.08 -32.23 15.64
N GLY A 188 -17.34 -33.16 14.72
CA GLY A 188 -17.98 -34.46 14.93
C GLY A 188 -17.05 -35.57 15.39
N ASP A 189 -15.73 -35.47 15.21
CA ASP A 189 -14.81 -36.60 15.50
C ASP A 189 -13.88 -36.38 16.70
N TYR A 190 -14.03 -35.27 17.44
CA TYR A 190 -13.29 -35.00 18.69
C TYR A 190 -14.24 -34.58 19.83
N PHE A 191 -15.35 -35.29 19.98
CA PHE A 191 -16.06 -35.35 21.26
C PHE A 191 -15.70 -36.69 21.89
N GLU A 192 -14.53 -36.77 22.53
CA GLU A 192 -14.38 -37.71 23.64
C GLU A 192 -15.51 -37.39 24.64
N GLU A 193 -16.20 -38.44 25.04
CA GLU A 193 -17.32 -38.48 25.98
C GLU A 193 -17.02 -37.58 27.20
N TRP A 194 -17.56 -36.36 27.20
CA TRP A 194 -17.54 -35.47 28.37
C TRP A 194 -18.28 -36.18 29.50
N GLN A 195 -17.55 -36.54 30.55
CA GLN A 195 -18.16 -37.03 31.78
C GLN A 195 -18.73 -35.85 32.56
N GLU A 196 -19.95 -36.02 33.08
CA GLU A 196 -20.56 -35.07 34.02
C GLU A 196 -19.62 -34.83 35.21
N GLY A 197 -18.90 -33.71 35.22
CA GLY A 197 -17.98 -33.34 36.29
C GLY A 197 -16.79 -32.45 35.90
N ASP A 198 -16.44 -32.38 34.62
CA ASP A 198 -15.29 -31.59 34.16
C ASP A 198 -15.64 -30.10 34.02
N GLU A 199 -14.76 -29.22 34.53
CA GLU A 199 -14.92 -27.77 34.41
C GLU A 199 -14.63 -27.31 32.96
N PRO A 200 -15.46 -26.43 32.37
CA PRO A 200 -15.24 -25.98 31.00
C PRO A 200 -13.94 -25.18 30.90
N PRO A 201 -13.12 -25.39 29.86
CA PRO A 201 -11.90 -24.62 29.67
C PRO A 201 -12.22 -23.14 29.47
N VAL A 202 -11.53 -22.28 30.22
CA VAL A 202 -11.64 -20.83 30.12
C VAL A 202 -11.10 -20.38 28.76
N PRO A 203 -11.84 -19.58 27.97
CA PRO A 203 -11.35 -19.14 26.67
C PRO A 203 -10.20 -18.15 26.85
N ILE A 204 -8.99 -18.60 26.56
CA ILE A 204 -7.80 -17.76 26.45
C ILE A 204 -7.99 -16.88 25.20
N GLY A 205 -7.82 -15.56 25.34
CA GLY A 205 -7.98 -14.60 24.26
C GLY A 205 -7.18 -15.01 23.01
N ARG A 206 -7.87 -15.11 21.88
CA ARG A 206 -7.30 -15.54 20.59
C ARG A 206 -6.37 -14.45 20.06
N VAL A 207 -5.07 -14.68 20.09
CA VAL A 207 -4.12 -13.96 19.24
C VAL A 207 -4.15 -14.62 17.87
N LEU A 208 -4.56 -13.89 16.84
CA LEU A 208 -4.61 -14.42 15.47
C LEU A 208 -3.17 -14.60 14.97
N PRO A 209 -2.81 -15.78 14.43
CA PRO A 209 -1.48 -16.01 13.89
C PRO A 209 -1.26 -15.15 12.64
N VAL A 210 -0.06 -14.60 12.52
CA VAL A 210 0.41 -14.01 11.25
C VAL A 210 0.93 -15.17 10.41
N CYS A 211 0.26 -15.49 9.31
CA CYS A 211 0.66 -16.62 8.45
C CYS A 211 1.86 -16.22 7.59
N TYR A 212 2.98 -16.94 7.74
CA TYR A 212 4.13 -16.89 6.84
C TYR A 212 4.32 -18.27 6.19
N GLU A 213 4.81 -18.33 4.95
CA GLU A 213 5.29 -19.59 4.36
C GLU A 213 6.65 -19.92 5.00
N ASP A 214 6.82 -21.14 5.49
CA ASP A 214 8.15 -21.66 5.83
C ASP A 214 8.86 -22.02 4.52
N ASP A 215 10.00 -21.37 4.26
CA ASP A 215 10.76 -21.47 3.00
C ASP A 215 11.25 -22.89 2.67
N ASP A 216 11.27 -23.80 3.66
CA ASP A 216 11.79 -25.16 3.52
C ASP A 216 10.71 -26.25 3.33
N ALA A 217 9.43 -25.94 3.61
CA ALA A 217 8.36 -26.95 3.61
C ALA A 217 7.30 -26.75 2.51
N GLY A 218 7.13 -25.52 1.99
CA GLY A 218 6.00 -25.19 1.12
C GLY A 218 4.63 -25.30 1.81
N ASP A 219 4.62 -25.59 3.11
CA ASP A 219 3.47 -25.59 4.00
C ASP A 219 3.49 -24.32 4.84
N TRP A 220 2.31 -23.74 5.04
CA TRP A 220 2.15 -22.55 5.86
C TRP A 220 2.03 -22.92 7.32
N VAL A 221 2.99 -22.47 8.13
CA VAL A 221 2.99 -22.73 9.57
C VAL A 221 2.53 -21.47 10.31
N PRO A 222 1.52 -21.54 11.19
CA PRO A 222 1.16 -20.42 12.05
C PRO A 222 2.32 -20.14 13.01
N THR A 223 2.96 -18.97 12.92
CA THR A 223 3.97 -18.59 13.92
C THR A 223 3.29 -18.11 15.20
N GLN A 224 3.74 -18.60 16.34
CA GLN A 224 3.40 -17.99 17.63
C GLN A 224 4.13 -16.65 17.73
N PRO A 225 3.46 -15.57 18.15
CA PRO A 225 4.16 -14.32 18.39
C PRO A 225 5.15 -14.51 19.55
N ASP A 226 6.41 -14.14 19.33
CA ASP A 226 7.39 -13.96 20.41
C ASP A 226 6.92 -12.82 21.31
N ILE A 227 6.19 -13.16 22.37
CA ILE A 227 5.86 -12.23 23.45
C ILE A 227 7.11 -12.07 24.32
N GLN A 228 8.04 -11.20 23.94
CA GLN A 228 8.91 -10.58 24.93
C GLN A 228 8.09 -9.58 25.73
N VAL A 229 7.62 -10.00 26.91
CA VAL A 229 6.98 -9.12 27.91
C VAL A 229 8.05 -8.19 28.48
N GLY A 230 8.39 -7.13 27.74
CA GLY A 230 9.18 -6.01 28.25
C GLY A 230 8.26 -5.07 29.02
N TYR A 231 8.33 -5.09 30.36
CA TYR A 231 7.75 -4.04 31.19
C TYR A 231 8.49 -2.72 30.92
N ALA A 232 7.90 -1.83 30.13
CA ALA A 232 8.32 -0.43 30.07
C ALA A 232 7.54 0.37 31.13
N PRO A 233 8.21 1.09 32.05
CA PRO A 233 7.51 1.91 33.03
C PRO A 233 6.90 3.15 32.35
N TYR A 234 5.64 3.39 32.70
CA TYR A 234 4.84 4.59 32.38
C TYR A 234 5.59 5.85 32.87
N MET A 235 6.11 6.65 31.93
CA MET A 235 6.49 8.04 32.19
C MET A 235 5.35 8.92 31.70
N ALA A 236 4.68 9.57 32.65
CA ALA A 236 3.66 10.57 32.39
C ALA A 236 4.26 11.74 31.60
N VAL A 237 3.73 11.99 30.40
CA VAL A 237 3.98 13.22 29.65
C VAL A 237 2.86 14.16 30.05
N LEU A 238 3.23 15.25 30.74
CA LEU A 238 2.35 16.34 31.10
C LEU A 238 1.98 17.15 29.87
N ASP A 239 0.73 17.63 29.89
CA ASP A 239 0.11 18.53 28.92
C ASP A 239 0.92 19.80 28.66
N GLU A 240 1.23 20.07 27.39
CA GLU A 240 1.60 21.41 26.91
C GLU A 240 0.82 21.73 25.62
N ASP A 241 -0.32 22.40 25.84
CA ASP A 241 -0.76 23.63 25.16
C ASP A 241 -0.54 23.73 23.63
N MET A 242 -1.44 23.15 22.84
CA MET A 242 -1.58 23.48 21.42
C MET A 242 -2.40 24.76 21.24
N GLY A 243 -1.69 25.89 21.18
CA GLY A 243 -2.22 27.19 20.80
C GLY A 243 -2.80 27.20 19.39
N SER A 244 -3.99 27.78 19.27
CA SER A 244 -4.72 28.12 18.05
C SER A 244 -3.89 29.00 17.11
N GLN A 245 -3.74 28.58 15.86
CA GLN A 245 -3.24 29.43 14.78
C GLN A 245 -4.24 29.39 13.61
N GLU A 246 -5.36 30.07 13.81
CA GLU A 246 -6.20 30.57 12.73
C GLU A 246 -5.63 31.92 12.24
N ASP A 247 -5.91 32.24 10.98
CA ASP A 247 -5.69 33.53 10.30
C ASP A 247 -4.26 33.84 9.81
N GLN A 248 -4.02 33.57 8.52
CA GLN A 248 -3.46 34.54 7.55
C GLN A 248 -3.15 33.84 6.22
N TYR A 249 -4.11 33.83 5.28
CA TYR A 249 -3.81 33.77 3.84
C TYR A 249 -5.04 34.25 3.04
N SER A 250 -5.30 35.55 3.12
CA SER A 250 -6.12 36.28 2.16
C SER A 250 -5.38 37.58 1.89
N ASP A 251 -4.78 37.65 0.70
CA ASP A 251 -4.32 38.84 -0.02
C ASP A 251 -3.04 38.49 -0.77
N PHE A 252 -3.18 38.09 -2.03
CA PHE A 252 -2.23 38.41 -3.10
C PHE A 252 -2.83 37.85 -4.39
N LEU A 253 -3.35 38.73 -5.24
CA LEU A 253 -3.20 38.76 -6.71
C LEU A 253 -4.27 39.67 -7.32
N ASP A 254 -4.04 40.98 -7.24
CA ASP A 254 -4.44 41.92 -8.30
C ASP A 254 -3.15 42.41 -8.96
N PHE A 255 -2.85 41.85 -10.13
CA PHE A 255 -1.80 42.37 -11.00
C PHE A 255 -2.47 42.81 -12.30
N GLU A 256 -2.90 44.07 -12.33
CA GLU A 256 -3.33 44.74 -13.56
C GLU A 256 -2.13 44.94 -14.48
N GLY A 257 -2.17 44.30 -15.66
CA GLY A 257 -1.26 44.58 -16.76
C GLY A 257 -1.82 45.68 -17.63
N ALA A 258 -1.13 46.82 -17.67
CA ALA A 258 -1.23 47.82 -18.72
C ALA A 258 -0.07 47.59 -19.71
N ASP A 259 -0.40 47.33 -20.98
CA ASP A 259 0.19 47.92 -22.20
C ASP A 259 -0.53 47.37 -23.45
#